data_AF-A0A3L7ZN65-F1
#
_entry.id   AF-A0A3L7ZN65-F1
#
_cell.length_a   1.000
_cell.length_b   1.000
_cell.length_c   1.000
_cell.angle_alpha   90.00
_cell.angle_beta   90.00
_cell.angle_gamma   90.00
#
_symmetry.space_group_name_H-M   'P 1'
#
loop_
_entity.id
_entity.type
_entity.pdbx_description
1 polymer ?
#
loop_
_entity_poly.entity_id
_entity_poly.type
_entity_poly.pdbx_seq_one_letter_code
_entity_poly.pdbx_strand_id
1 'polypeptide(L)'
;MKKQIEDWLLELSHNEVIPENIVALNFGIFESENGYCVYLIGSESYDADDDDWACDVDYEPVDKYLNIEGVDVGVDSDKFLNEVITILLDIISLEKVSAWLLHTKYITVGFDDGVLEKIR
;
A
#
# COMPACT_ATOMS: atom_id res chain seq x y z
N MET A 1 11.29 3.59 8.79
CA MET A 1 10.22 3.49 7.78
C MET A 1 10.71 3.22 6.36
N LYS A 2 11.34 4.17 5.64
CA LYS A 2 11.67 3.99 4.20
C LYS A 2 12.30 2.64 3.84
N LYS A 3 13.40 2.27 4.50
CA LYS A 3 14.07 0.99 4.28
C LYS A 3 13.16 -0.22 4.56
N GLN A 4 12.31 -0.16 5.58
CA GLN A 4 11.38 -1.25 5.91
C GLN A 4 10.36 -1.46 4.79
N ILE A 5 9.83 -0.37 4.21
CA ILE A 5 8.91 -0.44 3.07
C ILE A 5 9.65 -0.95 1.81
N GLU A 6 10.87 -0.49 1.55
CA GLU A 6 11.69 -0.97 0.44
C GLU A 6 11.99 -2.48 0.55
N ASP A 7 12.43 -2.94 1.72
CA ASP A 7 12.75 -4.36 1.97
C ASP A 7 11.48 -5.23 1.87
N TRP A 8 10.35 -4.78 2.42
CA TRP A 8 9.06 -5.48 2.34
C TRP A 8 8.55 -5.63 0.90
N LEU A 9 8.56 -4.56 0.11
CA LEU A 9 8.17 -4.61 -1.30
C LEU A 9 9.09 -5.51 -2.13
N LEU A 10 10.39 -5.51 -1.82
CA LEU A 10 11.35 -6.38 -2.49
C LEU A 10 11.05 -7.85 -2.21
N GLU A 11 10.79 -8.20 -0.94
CA GLU A 11 10.41 -9.56 -0.54
C GLU A 11 9.11 -10.02 -1.21
N LEU A 12 8.06 -9.18 -1.19
CA LEU A 12 6.81 -9.46 -1.90
C LEU A 12 7.07 -9.77 -3.37
N SER A 13 7.87 -8.93 -4.04
CA SER A 13 8.12 -9.12 -5.47
C SER A 13 8.95 -10.36 -5.83
N HIS A 14 9.66 -10.95 -4.87
CA HIS A 14 10.37 -12.21 -5.08
C HIS A 14 9.46 -13.43 -4.87
N ASN A 15 8.44 -13.30 -4.02
CA ASN A 15 7.59 -14.42 -3.59
C ASN A 15 6.23 -14.45 -4.26
N GLU A 16 5.78 -13.31 -4.81
CA GLU A 16 4.42 -13.11 -5.32
C GLU A 16 4.41 -12.73 -6.79
N VAL A 17 3.29 -13.03 -7.45
CA VAL A 17 2.97 -12.56 -8.80
C VAL A 17 1.58 -11.97 -8.74
N ILE A 18 1.46 -10.65 -9.00
CA ILE A 18 0.14 -10.03 -9.15
C ILE A 18 -0.50 -10.58 -10.42
N PRO A 19 -1.73 -11.14 -10.35
CA PRO A 19 -2.45 -11.61 -11.53
C PRO A 19 -2.75 -10.48 -12.54
N GLU A 20 -2.72 -10.78 -13.84
CA GLU A 20 -2.89 -9.78 -14.91
C GLU A 20 -4.27 -9.08 -14.92
N ASN A 21 -5.28 -9.72 -14.32
CA ASN A 21 -6.63 -9.19 -14.14
C ASN A 21 -6.72 -8.14 -13.01
N ILE A 22 -5.72 -8.03 -12.14
CA ILE A 22 -5.69 -7.02 -11.09
C ILE A 22 -5.31 -5.66 -11.69
N VAL A 23 -6.24 -4.72 -11.62
CA VAL A 23 -6.09 -3.39 -12.23
C VAL A 23 -5.69 -2.33 -11.22
N ALA A 24 -6.01 -2.54 -9.93
CA ALA A 24 -5.76 -1.61 -8.86
C ALA A 24 -5.14 -2.30 -7.64
N LEU A 25 -4.25 -1.57 -6.95
CA LEU A 25 -3.68 -1.95 -5.68
C LEU A 25 -3.96 -0.87 -4.64
N ASN A 26 -4.28 -1.28 -3.41
CA ASN A 26 -4.37 -0.38 -2.28
C ASN A 26 -3.32 -0.72 -1.22
N PHE A 27 -2.55 0.29 -0.82
CA PHE A 27 -1.75 0.26 0.39
C PHE A 27 -2.60 0.77 1.56
N GLY A 28 -3.34 -0.13 2.19
CA GLY A 28 -4.19 0.21 3.33
C GLY A 28 -3.38 0.38 4.61
N ILE A 29 -3.92 1.18 5.54
CA ILE A 29 -3.26 1.53 6.80
C ILE A 29 -4.27 1.42 7.94
N PHE A 30 -3.86 0.81 9.04
CA PHE A 30 -4.63 0.83 10.29
C PHE A 30 -3.72 0.97 11.52
N GLU A 31 -4.30 1.44 12.62
CA GLU A 31 -3.59 1.53 13.90
C GLU A 31 -3.37 0.14 14.50
N SER A 32 -2.15 -0.09 14.98
CA SER A 32 -1.76 -1.30 15.72
C SER A 32 -1.37 -0.93 17.15
N GLU A 33 -1.18 -1.92 18.02
CA GLU A 33 -0.87 -1.69 19.45
C GLU A 33 0.37 -0.81 19.68
N ASN A 34 1.38 -0.89 18.80
CA ASN A 34 2.68 -0.23 18.97
C ASN A 34 3.03 0.77 17.84
N GLY A 35 2.07 1.17 17.01
CA GLY A 35 2.30 2.02 15.84
C GLY A 35 1.28 1.77 14.76
N TYR A 36 1.68 1.73 13.50
CA TYR A 36 0.78 1.51 12.37
C TYR A 36 1.12 0.24 11.61
N CYS A 37 0.11 -0.38 11.01
CA CYS A 37 0.30 -1.45 10.04
C CYS A 37 -0.02 -0.91 8.64
N VAL A 38 0.87 -1.16 7.69
CA VAL A 38 0.61 -0.96 6.26
C VAL A 38 0.37 -2.32 5.64
N TYR A 39 -0.62 -2.45 4.75
CA TYR A 39 -0.88 -3.69 4.06
C TYR A 39 -1.15 -3.50 2.57
N LEU A 40 -1.03 -4.58 1.79
CA LEU A 40 -1.30 -4.56 0.35
C LEU A 40 -2.46 -5.50 -0.02
N ILE A 41 -3.38 -4.99 -0.83
CA ILE A 41 -4.45 -5.74 -1.49
C ILE A 41 -4.59 -5.29 -2.94
N GLY A 42 -5.25 -6.10 -3.76
CA GLY A 42 -5.57 -5.77 -5.14
C GLY A 42 -7.01 -6.13 -5.52
N SER A 43 -7.52 -5.41 -6.51
CA SER A 43 -8.86 -5.61 -7.09
C SER A 43 -8.82 -5.65 -8.62
N GLU A 44 -9.72 -6.42 -9.21
CA GLU A 44 -10.03 -6.41 -10.64
C GLU A 44 -10.80 -5.16 -11.07
N SER A 45 -11.30 -4.38 -10.10
CA SER A 45 -12.09 -3.18 -10.33
C SER A 45 -11.45 -1.94 -9.69
N TYR A 46 -11.81 -0.77 -10.20
CA TYR A 46 -11.38 0.52 -9.65
C TYR A 46 -12.45 1.55 -9.93
N ASP A 47 -12.89 2.23 -8.88
CA ASP A 47 -13.76 3.41 -8.95
C ASP A 47 -13.01 4.59 -8.32
N ALA A 48 -12.89 5.69 -9.07
CA ALA A 48 -12.20 6.88 -8.57
C ALA A 48 -13.08 7.75 -7.66
N ASP A 49 -14.39 7.53 -7.69
CA ASP A 49 -15.39 8.28 -6.95
C ASP A 49 -15.96 7.48 -5.76
N ASP A 50 -15.56 6.20 -5.60
CA ASP A 50 -16.05 5.29 -4.57
C ASP A 50 -14.93 4.40 -4.01
N ASP A 51 -14.35 4.79 -2.87
CA ASP A 51 -13.25 4.09 -2.20
C ASP A 51 -13.61 2.66 -1.75
N ASP A 52 -14.91 2.31 -1.72
CA ASP A 52 -15.36 0.95 -1.43
C ASP A 52 -14.84 -0.08 -2.45
N TRP A 53 -14.32 0.34 -3.62
CA TRP A 53 -13.62 -0.56 -4.55
C TRP A 53 -12.50 -1.35 -3.87
N ALA A 54 -11.84 -0.77 -2.86
CA ALA A 54 -10.77 -1.44 -2.11
C ALA A 54 -11.28 -2.52 -1.15
N CYS A 55 -12.59 -2.56 -0.86
CA CYS A 55 -13.20 -3.64 -0.09
C CYS A 55 -13.42 -4.91 -0.93
N ASP A 56 -13.52 -4.78 -2.26
CA ASP A 56 -13.64 -5.90 -3.20
C ASP A 56 -12.26 -6.49 -3.52
N VAL A 57 -11.73 -7.26 -2.56
CA VAL A 57 -10.38 -7.86 -2.62
C VAL A 57 -10.37 -9.11 -3.51
N ASP A 58 -9.72 -9.02 -4.66
CA ASP A 58 -9.51 -10.13 -5.60
C ASP A 58 -8.09 -10.71 -5.51
N TYR A 59 -7.16 -9.98 -4.88
CA TYR A 59 -5.79 -10.40 -4.66
C TYR A 59 -5.27 -9.94 -3.29
N GLU A 60 -4.66 -10.87 -2.57
CA GLU A 60 -3.95 -10.59 -1.33
C GLU A 60 -2.65 -11.42 -1.28
N PRO A 61 -1.47 -10.79 -1.16
CA PRO A 61 -0.24 -11.54 -0.99
C PRO A 61 -0.21 -12.24 0.38
N VAL A 62 0.58 -13.33 0.50
CA VAL A 62 0.67 -14.09 1.75
C VAL A 62 1.24 -13.22 2.88
N ASP A 63 2.31 -12.48 2.60
CA ASP A 63 3.00 -11.60 3.56
C ASP A 63 2.56 -10.14 3.39
N LYS A 64 1.24 -9.92 3.31
CA LYS A 64 0.66 -8.60 2.99
C LYS A 64 0.82 -7.52 4.06
N TYR A 65 1.23 -7.85 5.28
CA TYR A 65 1.26 -6.91 6.40
C TYR A 65 2.69 -6.47 6.75
N LEU A 66 2.87 -5.16 6.95
CA LEU A 66 4.09 -4.55 7.44
C LEU A 66 3.77 -3.72 8.71
N ASN A 67 4.25 -4.20 9.86
CA ASN A 67 4.12 -3.47 11.11
C ASN A 67 5.24 -2.43 11.26
N ILE A 68 4.86 -1.19 11.52
CA ILE A 68 5.75 -0.06 11.77
C ILE A 68 5.58 0.39 13.23
N GLU A 69 6.46 -0.13 14.08
CA GLU A 69 6.45 0.13 15.52
C GLU A 69 7.18 1.43 15.88
N GLY A 70 6.88 1.95 17.07
CA GLY A 70 7.55 3.12 17.64
C GLY A 70 7.00 4.46 17.14
N VAL A 71 5.82 4.45 16.53
CA VAL A 71 5.08 5.64 16.13
C VAL A 71 3.92 5.85 17.10
N ASP A 72 3.72 7.08 17.56
CA ASP A 72 2.60 7.40 18.46
C ASP A 72 1.28 7.40 17.68
N VAL A 73 0.40 6.45 18.03
CA VAL A 73 -0.93 6.28 17.41
C VAL A 73 -1.87 7.40 17.87
N GLY A 74 -2.60 8.00 16.93
CA GLY A 74 -3.57 9.07 17.18
C GLY A 74 -3.07 10.53 17.18
N VAL A 75 -1.76 10.80 17.28
CA VAL A 75 -1.21 12.18 17.22
C VAL A 75 -0.71 12.55 15.82
N ASP A 76 -0.26 11.56 15.06
CA ASP A 76 0.55 11.77 13.85
C ASP A 76 -0.01 11.03 12.60
N SER A 77 -1.31 10.67 12.56
CA SER A 77 -1.90 9.87 11.45
C SER A 77 -1.69 10.50 10.07
N ASP A 78 -2.04 11.79 9.89
CA ASP A 78 -1.84 12.51 8.63
C ASP A 78 -0.36 12.56 8.24
N LYS A 79 0.52 12.75 9.22
CA LYS A 79 1.97 12.81 9.01
C LYS A 79 2.51 11.44 8.60
N PHE A 80 2.01 10.38 9.22
CA PHE A 80 2.34 9.00 8.88
C PHE A 80 1.90 8.67 7.45
N LEU A 81 0.64 8.96 7.09
CA LEU A 81 0.12 8.78 5.73
C LEU A 81 0.98 9.53 4.71
N ASN A 82 1.26 10.81 4.94
CA ASN A 82 2.10 11.61 4.05
C ASN A 82 3.52 11.06 3.89
N GLU A 83 4.11 10.51 4.96
CA GLU A 83 5.43 9.90 4.91
C GLU A 83 5.41 8.56 4.12
N VAL A 84 4.37 7.73 4.30
CA VAL A 84 4.16 6.51 3.49
C VAL A 84 3.98 6.85 2.00
N ILE A 85 3.12 7.81 1.67
CA ILE A 85 2.90 8.30 0.31
C ILE A 85 4.22 8.79 -0.31
N THR A 86 4.97 9.61 0.42
CA THR A 86 6.27 10.13 -0.05
C THR A 86 7.25 9.00 -0.37
N ILE A 87 7.32 8.00 0.51
CA ILE A 87 8.21 6.83 0.32
C ILE A 87 7.78 6.01 -0.90
N LEU A 88 6.49 5.71 -1.05
CA LEU A 88 5.98 4.94 -2.19
C LEU A 88 6.17 5.68 -3.52
N LEU A 89 5.91 6.99 -3.55
CA LEU A 89 6.17 7.84 -4.72
C LEU A 89 7.65 7.83 -5.10
N ASP A 90 8.56 7.96 -4.13
CA ASP A 90 10.01 7.86 -4.34
C ASP A 90 10.40 6.51 -4.97
N ILE A 91 9.84 5.42 -4.45
CA ILE A 91 10.13 4.06 -4.89
C ILE A 91 9.63 3.83 -6.32
N ILE A 92 8.38 4.22 -6.61
CA ILE A 92 7.74 4.09 -7.93
C ILE A 92 8.48 4.97 -8.96
N SER A 93 8.76 6.23 -8.62
CA SER A 93 9.34 7.21 -9.56
C SER A 93 10.79 6.89 -9.93
N LEU A 94 11.54 6.23 -9.04
CA LEU A 94 12.93 5.85 -9.28
C LEU A 94 13.06 4.46 -9.93
N GLU A 95 11.93 3.82 -10.30
CA GLU A 95 11.88 2.43 -10.77
C GLU A 95 12.67 1.47 -9.85
N LYS A 96 12.69 1.78 -8.55
CA LYS A 96 13.35 0.97 -7.52
C LYS A 96 12.54 -0.25 -7.13
N VAL A 97 11.29 -0.30 -7.60
CA VAL A 97 10.44 -1.48 -7.56
C VAL A 97 10.59 -2.31 -8.82
N SER A 98 10.41 -3.61 -8.65
CA SER A 98 10.34 -4.55 -9.75
C SER A 98 9.12 -4.26 -10.64
N ALA A 99 9.16 -4.76 -11.88
CA ALA A 99 8.04 -4.69 -12.83
C ALA A 99 6.73 -5.29 -12.27
N TRP A 100 6.83 -6.09 -11.20
CA TRP A 100 5.70 -6.59 -10.43
C TRP A 100 4.78 -5.48 -9.92
N LEU A 101 5.29 -4.36 -9.37
CA LEU A 101 4.41 -3.28 -8.90
C LEU A 101 3.99 -2.33 -10.04
N LEU A 102 4.84 -2.16 -11.06
CA LEU A 102 4.66 -1.11 -12.06
C LEU A 102 3.63 -1.41 -13.15
N HIS A 103 3.17 -2.66 -13.26
CA HIS A 103 2.17 -3.04 -14.28
C HIS A 103 0.74 -2.71 -13.88
N THR A 104 0.46 -2.51 -12.59
CA THR A 104 -0.89 -2.13 -12.15
C THR A 104 -1.17 -0.68 -12.53
N LYS A 105 -2.42 -0.44 -12.93
CA LYS A 105 -2.82 0.83 -13.52
C LYS A 105 -3.10 1.88 -12.46
N TYR A 106 -3.67 1.46 -11.34
CA TYR A 106 -4.06 2.32 -10.24
C TYR A 106 -3.38 1.86 -8.95
N ILE A 107 -2.80 2.82 -8.22
CA ILE A 107 -2.25 2.55 -6.89
C ILE A 107 -2.76 3.64 -5.94
N THR A 108 -3.36 3.22 -4.84
CA THR A 108 -3.82 4.10 -3.77
C THR A 108 -3.13 3.80 -2.45
N VAL A 109 -3.23 4.75 -1.52
CA VAL A 109 -2.77 4.62 -0.14
C VAL A 109 -3.78 5.31 0.76
N GLY A 110 -4.16 4.71 1.88
CA GLY A 110 -5.06 5.38 2.82
C GLY A 110 -5.32 4.57 4.08
N PHE A 111 -5.91 5.23 5.08
CA PHE A 111 -6.41 4.56 6.26
C PHE A 111 -7.73 3.84 5.97
N ASP A 112 -7.99 2.73 6.67
CA ASP A 112 -9.23 1.94 6.52
C ASP A 112 -10.50 2.77 6.81
N ASP A 113 -10.41 3.80 7.64
CA ASP A 113 -11.48 4.75 7.97
C ASP A 113 -11.31 6.13 7.31
N GLY A 114 -10.36 6.24 6.38
CA GLY A 114 -9.98 7.47 5.69
C GLY A 114 -10.34 7.48 4.20
N VAL A 115 -9.87 8.52 3.52
CA VAL A 115 -9.95 8.64 2.05
C VAL A 115 -8.71 8.01 1.43
N LEU A 116 -8.88 7.34 0.29
CA LEU A 116 -7.76 6.77 -0.46
C LEU A 116 -7.10 7.82 -1.36
N GLU A 117 -5.79 8.02 -1.16
CA GLU A 117 -4.98 8.91 -1.98
C GLU A 117 -4.39 8.14 -3.16
N LYS A 118 -4.76 8.54 -4.38
CA LYS A 118 -4.22 7.95 -5.61
C LYS A 118 -2.81 8.46 -5.87
N ILE A 119 -1.85 7.54 -5.97
CA ILE A 119 -0.43 7.84 -6.24
C ILE A 119 0.06 7.36 -7.62
N ARG A 120 -0.74 6.58 -8.34
CA ARG A 120 -0.53 6.20 -9.75
C ARG A 120 -1.86 6.02 -10.47
#